data_AF-A0A7C3SQV9-F1
#
_entry.id   AF-A0A7C3SQV9-F1
#
_cell.length_a   1.000
_cell.length_b   1.000
_cell.length_c   1.000
_cell.angle_alpha   90.00
_cell.angle_beta   90.00
_cell.angle_gamma   90.00
#
_symmetry.space_group_name_H-M   'P 1'
#
loop_
_entity.id
_entity.type
_entity.pdbx_description
1 polymer ?
#
loop_
_entity_poly.entity_id
_entity_poly.type
_entity_poly.pdbx_seq_one_letter_code
_entity_poly.pdbx_strand_id
1 'polypeptide(L)'
;MVICSFCGKNNREESRFCYNCGKPLRNEPVKVKVLLPVLKASSSFMIKPPPRMITAIGMCYYHPNLPAAYICARCGRAICRYCAKPYGALVFCPECFSRISFIQPAIQAAPVYPFSSTFQSPPSSFL
;
A
#
# COMPACT_ATOMS: atom_id res chain seq x y z
N MET A 1 45.74 0.50 16.36
CA MET A 1 44.54 1.36 16.30
C MET A 1 44.45 1.97 14.90
N VAL A 2 43.25 2.32 14.39
CA VAL A 2 43.09 2.82 13.00
C VAL A 2 42.45 4.20 12.99
N ILE A 3 43.12 5.17 12.37
CA ILE A 3 42.63 6.54 12.20
C ILE A 3 41.75 6.61 10.96
N CYS A 4 40.57 7.20 11.10
CA CYS A 4 39.67 7.40 9.97
C CYS A 4 40.21 8.47 9.01
N SER A 5 40.48 8.10 7.76
CA SER A 5 40.95 9.04 6.72
C SER A 5 39.94 10.13 6.35
N PHE A 6 38.68 10.02 6.78
CA PHE A 6 37.63 10.98 6.44
C PHE A 6 37.30 11.98 7.55
N CYS A 7 37.37 11.58 8.83
CA CYS A 7 37.04 12.46 9.96
C CYS A 7 38.13 12.53 11.04
N GLY A 8 39.26 11.83 10.86
CA GLY A 8 40.42 11.87 11.75
C GLY A 8 40.26 11.13 13.08
N LYS A 9 39.10 10.52 13.38
CA LYS A 9 38.88 9.85 14.68
C LYS A 9 39.56 8.50 14.77
N ASN A 10 40.02 8.15 15.97
CA ASN A 10 40.71 6.90 16.25
C ASN A 10 39.73 5.76 16.55
N ASN A 11 39.83 4.64 15.84
CA ASN A 11 38.92 3.50 15.93
C ASN A 11 39.69 2.23 16.35
N ARG A 12 38.98 1.23 16.86
CA ARG A 12 39.56 -0.10 17.10
C ARG A 12 40.00 -0.74 15.78
N GLU A 13 41.06 -1.54 15.78
CA GLU A 13 41.65 -2.12 14.55
C GLU A 13 40.69 -3.05 13.79
N GLU A 14 39.77 -3.69 14.49
CA GLU A 14 38.75 -4.58 13.95
C GLU A 14 37.51 -3.85 13.45
N SER A 15 37.42 -2.52 13.64
CA SER A 15 36.26 -1.73 13.21
C SER A 15 36.19 -1.71 11.68
N ARG A 16 35.10 -2.24 11.12
CA ARG A 16 34.86 -2.17 9.66
C ARG A 16 34.46 -0.76 9.20
N PHE A 17 33.77 -0.04 10.08
CA PHE A 17 33.26 1.32 9.84
C PHE A 17 33.71 2.26 10.96
N CYS A 18 33.83 3.55 10.66
CA CYS A 18 34.13 4.56 11.66
C CYS A 18 32.91 4.83 12.56
N TYR A 19 33.08 4.79 13.88
CA TYR A 19 31.97 5.04 14.82
C TYR A 19 31.44 6.49 14.77
N ASN A 20 32.23 7.44 14.25
CA ASN A 20 31.89 8.86 14.24
C ASN A 20 31.27 9.32 12.93
N CYS A 21 31.78 8.86 11.78
CA CYS A 21 31.30 9.30 10.46
C CYS A 21 30.67 8.18 9.61
N GLY A 22 30.70 6.92 10.05
CA GLY A 22 30.08 5.78 9.37
C GLY A 22 30.81 5.27 8.12
N LYS A 23 31.86 5.95 7.63
CA LYS A 23 32.59 5.51 6.45
C LYS A 23 33.44 4.26 6.72
N PRO A 24 33.64 3.38 5.71
CA PRO A 24 34.46 2.19 5.87
C PRO A 24 35.92 2.59 6.12
N LEU A 25 36.56 1.88 7.05
CA LEU A 25 37.99 2.09 7.36
C LEU A 25 38.90 1.26 6.45
N ARG A 26 38.35 0.25 5.78
CA ARG A 26 39.06 -0.61 4.82
C ARG A 26 38.32 -0.58 3.49
N ASN A 27 39.06 -0.36 2.41
CA ASN A 27 38.52 -0.33 1.05
C ASN A 27 38.68 -1.72 0.40
N GLU A 28 38.14 -2.76 1.04
CA GLU A 28 38.17 -4.11 0.49
C GLU A 28 36.96 -4.32 -0.42
N PRO A 29 37.12 -4.80 -1.66
CA PRO A 29 36.01 -5.00 -2.58
C PRO A 29 35.10 -6.12 -2.08
N VAL A 30 33.96 -5.76 -1.49
CA VAL A 30 32.93 -6.72 -1.08
C VAL A 30 32.27 -7.30 -2.33
N LYS A 31 32.56 -8.56 -2.65
CA LYS A 31 31.92 -9.29 -3.75
C LYS A 31 30.48 -9.65 -3.36
N VAL A 32 29.55 -8.73 -3.56
CA VAL A 32 28.12 -8.99 -3.36
C VAL A 32 27.60 -9.79 -4.56
N LYS A 33 27.28 -11.07 -4.33
CA LYS A 33 26.59 -11.89 -5.32
C LYS A 33 25.12 -11.46 -5.35
N VAL A 34 24.75 -10.63 -6.32
CA VAL A 34 23.35 -10.25 -6.53
C VAL A 34 22.65 -11.47 -7.11
N LEU A 35 21.84 -12.15 -6.29
CA LEU A 35 20.88 -13.12 -6.80
C LEU A 35 19.83 -12.31 -7.56
N LEU A 36 19.75 -12.49 -8.87
CA LEU A 36 18.73 -11.83 -9.69
C LEU A 36 17.35 -12.15 -9.11
N PRO A 37 16.40 -11.18 -9.12
CA PRO A 37 15.03 -11.47 -8.77
C PRO A 37 14.53 -12.57 -9.70
N VAL A 38 14.13 -13.70 -9.13
CA VAL A 38 13.57 -14.81 -9.89
C VAL A 38 12.23 -14.31 -10.44
N LEU A 39 12.25 -13.79 -11.67
CA LEU A 39 11.06 -13.60 -12.47
C LEU A 39 10.54 -15.00 -12.80
N LYS A 40 9.81 -15.60 -11.86
CA LYS A 40 9.00 -16.78 -12.13
C LYS A 40 7.99 -16.35 -13.17
N ALA A 41 8.16 -16.86 -14.39
CA ALA A 41 7.20 -16.74 -15.47
C ALA A 41 5.81 -17.06 -14.91
N SER A 42 4.89 -16.12 -15.06
CA SER A 42 3.48 -16.28 -14.72
C SER A 42 2.89 -17.34 -15.64
N SER A 43 2.95 -18.60 -15.21
CA SER A 43 2.09 -19.63 -15.78
C SER A 43 0.66 -19.21 -15.46
N SER A 44 -0.09 -18.87 -16.50
CA SER A 44 -1.55 -18.70 -16.46
C SER A 44 -2.20 -20.04 -16.17
N PHE A 45 -1.93 -20.59 -14.99
CA PHE A 45 -2.63 -21.75 -14.49
C PHE A 45 -4.04 -21.27 -14.19
N MET A 46 -5.03 -21.86 -14.88
CA MET A 46 -6.44 -21.73 -14.55
C MET A 46 -6.64 -22.30 -13.14
N ILE A 47 -6.37 -21.48 -12.12
CA ILE A 47 -6.62 -21.83 -10.73
C ILE A 47 -8.15 -21.83 -10.60
N LYS A 48 -8.75 -23.03 -10.59
CA LYS A 48 -10.09 -23.21 -10.04
C LYS A 48 -10.11 -22.42 -8.72
N PRO A 49 -11.01 -21.45 -8.53
CA PRO A 49 -10.97 -20.61 -7.34
C PRO A 49 -10.92 -21.54 -6.13
N PRO A 50 -9.99 -21.32 -5.18
CA PRO A 50 -9.94 -22.16 -3.99
C PRO A 50 -11.33 -22.15 -3.36
N PRO A 51 -11.77 -23.27 -2.75
CA PRO A 51 -13.04 -23.28 -2.04
C PRO A 51 -13.07 -22.05 -1.13
N ARG A 52 -14.03 -21.15 -1.37
CA ARG A 52 -14.21 -19.96 -0.55
C ARG A 52 -14.54 -20.48 0.84
N MET A 53 -13.56 -20.43 1.73
CA MET A 53 -13.79 -20.64 3.16
C MET A 53 -14.76 -19.54 3.59
N ILE A 54 -16.02 -19.92 3.75
CA ILE A 54 -17.06 -19.03 4.28
C ILE A 54 -16.70 -18.88 5.75
N THR A 55 -15.93 -17.83 6.08
CA THR A 55 -15.78 -17.38 7.46
C THR A 55 -17.18 -17.25 8.05
N ALA A 56 -17.37 -17.71 9.29
CA ALA A 56 -18.65 -17.65 10.00
C ALA A 56 -19.34 -16.30 9.69
N ILE A 57 -20.56 -16.39 9.15
CA ILE A 57 -21.29 -15.26 8.60
C ILE A 57 -21.29 -14.15 9.65
N GLY A 58 -20.78 -12.98 9.29
CA GLY A 58 -20.75 -11.81 10.17
C GLY A 58 -19.46 -11.59 10.96
N MET A 59 -18.40 -12.41 10.82
CA MET A 59 -17.10 -12.17 11.47
C MET A 59 -16.05 -11.61 10.50
N CYS A 60 -15.12 -10.83 11.05
CA CYS A 60 -13.99 -10.29 10.31
C CYS A 60 -13.05 -11.41 9.87
N TYR A 61 -12.66 -11.38 8.61
CA TYR A 61 -11.70 -12.33 8.04
C TYR A 61 -10.38 -12.43 8.82
N TYR A 62 -9.91 -11.31 9.39
CA TYR A 62 -8.65 -11.26 10.13
C TYR A 62 -8.80 -11.55 11.63
N HIS A 63 -10.02 -11.43 12.15
CA HIS A 63 -10.29 -11.50 13.58
C HIS A 63 -11.58 -12.29 13.81
N PRO A 64 -11.50 -13.57 14.20
CA PRO A 64 -12.69 -14.40 14.40
C PRO A 64 -13.60 -13.88 15.52
N ASN A 65 -13.07 -13.06 16.43
CA ASN A 65 -13.79 -12.49 17.57
C ASN A 65 -14.39 -11.10 17.30
N LEU A 66 -14.15 -10.51 16.13
CA LEU A 66 -14.68 -9.18 15.80
C LEU A 66 -15.73 -9.29 14.69
N PRO A 67 -16.90 -8.65 14.85
CA PRO A 67 -17.91 -8.66 13.82
C PRO A 67 -17.43 -7.87 12.59
N ALA A 68 -17.75 -8.40 11.41
CA ALA A 68 -17.59 -7.69 10.16
C ALA A 68 -18.63 -6.57 10.06
N ALA A 69 -18.17 -5.38 9.70
CA ALA A 69 -19.02 -4.21 9.46
C ALA A 69 -19.07 -3.84 7.98
N TYR A 70 -18.07 -4.26 7.20
CA TYR A 70 -17.92 -3.91 5.79
C TYR A 70 -17.56 -5.14 4.94
N ILE A 71 -17.88 -5.06 3.65
CA ILE A 71 -17.47 -6.04 2.64
C ILE A 71 -16.48 -5.36 1.70
N CYS A 72 -15.31 -5.96 1.50
CA CYS A 72 -14.29 -5.42 0.60
C CYS A 72 -14.80 -5.38 -0.84
N ALA A 73 -14.79 -4.20 -1.47
CA ALA A 73 -15.30 -4.00 -2.83
C ALA A 73 -14.48 -4.72 -3.92
N ARG A 74 -13.25 -5.15 -3.62
CA ARG A 74 -12.37 -5.85 -4.59
C ARG A 74 -12.43 -7.37 -4.49
N CYS A 75 -12.43 -7.92 -3.27
CA CYS A 75 -12.33 -9.37 -3.07
C CYS A 75 -13.56 -10.00 -2.37
N GLY A 76 -14.47 -9.18 -1.84
CA GLY A 76 -15.68 -9.64 -1.14
C GLY A 76 -15.46 -10.16 0.28
N ARG A 77 -14.27 -10.02 0.86
CA ARG A 77 -14.02 -10.42 2.27
C ARG A 77 -14.80 -9.53 3.24
N ALA A 78 -15.38 -10.15 4.26
CA ALA A 78 -16.00 -9.49 5.39
C ALA A 78 -14.91 -8.96 6.35
N ILE A 79 -14.95 -7.67 6.70
CA ILE A 79 -13.92 -7.01 7.52
C ILE A 79 -14.54 -6.11 8.58
N CYS A 80 -13.90 -6.02 9.75
CA CYS A 80 -14.34 -5.13 10.83
C CYS A 80 -13.99 -3.67 10.53
N ARG A 81 -14.52 -2.76 11.36
CA ARG A 81 -14.28 -1.32 11.24
C ARG A 81 -12.79 -0.92 11.34
N TYR A 82 -12.00 -1.67 12.10
CA TYR A 82 -10.56 -1.41 12.27
C TYR A 82 -9.71 -1.88 11.08
N CYS A 83 -10.10 -3.00 10.46
CA CYS A 83 -9.38 -3.51 9.28
C CYS A 83 -9.71 -2.73 8.01
N ALA A 84 -10.93 -2.19 7.89
CA ALA A 84 -11.40 -1.43 6.75
C ALA A 84 -10.46 -0.27 6.36
N LYS A 85 -10.25 -0.12 5.05
CA LYS A 85 -9.51 0.98 4.45
C LYS A 85 -10.45 1.73 3.50
N PRO A 86 -10.91 2.94 3.86
CA PRO A 86 -11.77 3.73 2.99
C PRO A 86 -10.97 4.25 1.79
N TYR A 87 -11.61 4.27 0.63
CA TYR A 87 -11.09 4.83 -0.61
C TYR A 87 -12.24 5.52 -1.35
N GLY A 88 -12.40 6.82 -1.10
CA GLY A 88 -13.61 7.54 -1.50
C GLY A 88 -14.86 6.91 -0.87
N ALA A 89 -15.84 6.55 -1.71
CA ALA A 89 -17.06 5.86 -1.28
C ALA A 89 -16.91 4.34 -1.11
N LEU A 90 -15.75 3.76 -1.43
CA LEU A 90 -15.51 2.32 -1.38
C LEU A 90 -14.71 1.93 -0.13
N VAL A 91 -14.85 0.67 0.28
CA VAL A 91 -14.08 0.09 1.39
C VAL A 91 -13.28 -1.12 0.90
N PHE A 92 -12.00 -1.15 1.23
CA PHE A 92 -11.09 -2.24 0.89
C PHE A 92 -10.48 -2.91 2.13
N CYS A 93 -10.10 -4.19 1.98
CA CYS A 93 -9.25 -4.89 2.95
C CYS A 93 -7.78 -4.44 2.79
N PRO A 94 -6.92 -4.61 3.81
CA PRO A 94 -5.53 -4.15 3.76
C PRO A 94 -4.73 -4.72 2.58
N GLU A 95 -4.97 -5.98 2.19
CA GLU A 95 -4.30 -6.61 1.04
C GLU A 95 -4.74 -6.04 -0.32
N CYS A 96 -6.01 -5.66 -0.45
CA CYS A 96 -6.52 -5.06 -1.68
C CYS A 96 -6.13 -3.59 -1.76
N PHE A 97 -6.13 -2.89 -0.63
CA PHE A 97 -5.75 -1.49 -0.54
C PHE A 97 -4.27 -1.29 -0.88
N SER A 98 -3.37 -2.13 -0.36
CA SER A 98 -1.94 -2.03 -0.64
C SER A 98 -1.61 -2.10 -2.13
N ARG A 99 -2.42 -2.81 -2.93
CA ARG A 99 -2.27 -2.88 -4.39
C ARG A 99 -2.86 -1.68 -5.15
N ILE A 100 -3.72 -0.88 -4.52
CA ILE A 100 -4.36 0.29 -5.13
C ILE A 100 -3.57 1.56 -4.81
N SER A 101 -2.98 1.65 -3.62
CA SER A 101 -2.20 2.82 -3.18
C SER A 101 -0.93 3.11 -3.98
N PHE A 102 -0.52 2.23 -4.91
CA PHE A 102 0.59 2.48 -5.84
C PHE A 102 0.18 3.11 -7.17
N ILE A 103 -1.12 3.21 -7.43
CA ILE A 103 -1.65 4.02 -8.52
C ILE A 103 -2.10 5.32 -7.87
N GLN A 104 -1.17 6.27 -7.72
CA GLN A 104 -1.61 7.64 -7.47
C GLN A 104 -2.52 8.02 -8.64
N PRO A 105 -3.81 8.35 -8.41
CA PRO A 105 -4.51 9.12 -9.41
C PRO A 105 -3.74 10.44 -9.45
N ALA A 106 -3.10 10.73 -10.58
CA ALA A 106 -2.87 12.11 -10.94
C ALA A 106 -4.25 12.76 -10.85
N ILE A 107 -4.51 13.50 -9.79
CA ILE A 107 -5.69 14.32 -9.65
C ILE A 107 -5.48 15.41 -10.70
N GLN A 108 -5.81 15.10 -11.94
CA GLN A 108 -6.05 16.12 -12.94
C GLN A 108 -7.24 16.90 -12.38
N ALA A 109 -6.98 18.14 -12.00
CA ALA A 109 -8.00 19.05 -11.55
C ALA A 109 -9.12 19.06 -12.59
N ALA A 110 -10.25 18.44 -12.26
CA ALA A 110 -11.44 18.60 -13.07
C ALA A 110 -11.79 20.08 -13.06
N PRO A 111 -12.02 20.72 -14.23
CA PRO A 111 -12.47 22.10 -14.24
C PRO A 111 -13.81 22.18 -13.49
N VAL A 112 -13.86 23.06 -12.50
CA VAL A 112 -15.10 23.44 -11.81
C VAL A 112 -15.97 24.15 -12.83
N TYR A 113 -16.93 23.45 -13.41
CA TYR A 113 -17.97 24.10 -14.20
C TYR A 113 -18.94 24.78 -13.24
N PRO A 114 -19.18 26.10 -13.37
CA PRO A 114 -20.21 26.75 -12.59
C PRO A 114 -21.57 26.17 -12.95
N PHE A 115 -22.25 25.63 -11.94
CA PHE A 115 -23.64 25.19 -12.04
C PHE A 115 -24.52 26.43 -12.31
N SER A 116 -24.94 26.62 -13.55
CA SER A 116 -25.90 27.65 -13.91
C SER A 116 -27.30 27.13 -13.60
N SER A 117 -27.80 27.48 -12.41
CA SER A 117 -29.18 27.21 -12.01
C SER A 117 -30.13 28.12 -12.80
N THR A 118 -30.51 27.72 -14.01
CA THR A 118 -31.71 28.26 -14.65
C THR A 118 -32.91 27.53 -14.06
N PHE A 119 -33.42 28.06 -12.95
CA PHE A 119 -34.72 27.70 -12.42
C PHE A 119 -35.76 28.32 -13.36
N GLN A 120 -36.23 27.56 -14.35
CA GLN A 120 -37.41 27.93 -15.13
C GLN A 120 -38.63 27.81 -14.22
N SER A 121 -39.23 28.95 -13.88
CA SER A 121 -40.56 28.97 -13.27
C SER A 121 -41.59 28.34 -14.21
N PRO A 122 -42.56 27.57 -13.70
CA PRO A 122 -43.64 27.06 -14.51
C PRO A 122 -44.54 28.22 -15.00
N PRO A 123 -45.12 28.12 -16.22
CA PRO A 123 -46.03 29.12 -16.74
C PRO A 123 -47.31 29.16 -15.89
N SER A 124 -47.64 30.35 -15.41
CA SER A 124 -48.91 30.66 -14.75
C SER A 124 -50.01 30.69 -15.80
N SER A 125 -50.70 29.57 -15.96
CA SER A 125 -51.92 29.50 -16.77
C SER A 125 -52.94 28.61 -16.08
N PHE A 126 -53.61 29.13 -15.06
CA PHE A 126 -54.98 28.71 -14.72
C PHE A 126 -55.78 29.94 -14.30
N LEU A 127 -57.01 29.93 -14.81
CA LEU A 127 -58.03 30.98 -14.91
C LEU A 127 -58.43 31.64 -13.59
#